data_AF-A0A6P0VZV3-F1
#
_entry.id   AF-A0A6P0VZV3-F1
#
_cell.length_a   1.000
_cell.length_b   1.000
_cell.length_c   1.000
_cell.angle_alpha   90.00
_cell.angle_beta   90.00
_cell.angle_gamma   90.00
#
_symmetry.space_group_name_H-M   'P 1'
#
loop_
_entity.id
_entity.type
_entity.pdbx_description
1 polymer ?
#
loop_
_entity_poly.entity_id
_entity_poly.type
_entity_poly.pdbx_seq_one_letter_code
_entity_poly.pdbx_strand_id
1 'polypeptide(L)'
;MDNAATESDRSHIISQFWQQWQESRGQLYRCCLKIMNYNPVDAEDALSQAMVKAWEKVQKFGEKITNLKAWLYQVTRNFCIDLIRKGSRAAVGIESIEWVGNTSVNPTVQRQRYV
;
A
#
# COMPACT_ATOMS: atom_id res chain seq x y z
N MET A 1 -2.95 29.83 10.48
CA MET A 1 -2.97 30.35 9.09
C MET A 1 -2.56 29.22 8.14
N ASP A 2 -3.01 27.98 8.39
CA ASP A 2 -2.22 26.80 7.99
C ASP A 2 -2.86 25.99 6.85
N ASN A 3 -4.12 26.27 6.50
CA ASN A 3 -4.87 25.49 5.50
C ASN A 3 -4.38 25.67 4.05
N ALA A 4 -3.74 26.80 3.72
CA ALA A 4 -3.31 27.07 2.35
C ALA A 4 -2.06 26.27 1.95
N ALA A 5 -1.13 26.05 2.90
CA ALA A 5 0.09 25.27 2.65
C ALA A 5 -0.22 23.77 2.52
N THR A 6 -1.09 23.24 3.38
CA THR A 6 -1.46 21.81 3.37
C THR A 6 -2.23 21.40 2.11
N GLU A 7 -3.04 22.31 1.56
CA GLU A 7 -3.80 22.07 0.34
C GLU A 7 -2.89 22.01 -0.91
N SER A 8 -1.85 22.86 -0.95
CA SER A 8 -0.83 22.84 -2.01
C SER A 8 -0.03 21.53 -1.98
N ASP A 9 0.39 21.09 -0.79
CA ASP A 9 1.16 19.85 -0.62
C ASP A 9 0.33 18.61 -1.01
N ARG A 10 -0.93 18.56 -0.57
CA ARG A 10 -1.87 17.50 -0.96
C ARG A 10 -2.05 17.43 -2.48
N SER A 11 -2.32 18.57 -3.11
CA SER A 11 -2.54 18.65 -4.56
C SER A 11 -1.30 18.21 -5.34
N HIS A 12 -0.11 18.57 -4.86
CA HIS A 12 1.16 18.15 -5.44
C HIS A 12 1.35 16.64 -5.37
N ILE A 13 1.16 16.02 -4.20
CA ILE A 13 1.28 14.57 -4.01
C ILE A 13 0.28 13.80 -4.89
N ILE A 14 -0.97 14.26 -4.97
CA ILE A 14 -1.99 13.66 -5.83
C ILE A 14 -1.57 13.74 -7.30
N SER A 15 -1.03 14.88 -7.74
CA SER A 15 -0.57 15.06 -9.12
C SER A 15 0.60 14.13 -9.50
N GLN A 16 1.50 13.86 -8.55
CA GLN A 16 2.68 13.02 -8.75
C GLN A 16 2.38 11.52 -8.67
N PHE A 17 1.21 11.13 -8.16
CA PHE A 17 0.86 9.73 -7.90
C PHE A 17 1.08 8.83 -9.12
N TRP A 18 0.53 9.18 -10.28
CA TRP A 18 0.58 8.32 -11.45
C TRP A 18 2.00 8.18 -12.00
N GLN A 19 2.76 9.27 -12.02
CA GLN A 19 4.16 9.22 -12.41
C GLN A 19 4.94 8.30 -11.46
N GLN A 20 4.82 8.52 -10.15
CA GLN A 20 5.56 7.74 -9.17
C GLN A 20 5.16 6.27 -9.16
N TRP A 21 3.87 5.96 -9.36
CA TRP A 21 3.35 4.61 -9.48
C TRP A 21 3.99 3.89 -10.68
N GLN A 22 4.00 4.51 -11.86
CA GLN A 22 4.56 3.91 -13.06
C GLN A 22 6.07 3.66 -12.93
N GLU A 23 6.82 4.61 -12.37
CA GLU A 23 8.25 4.46 -12.10
C GLU A 23 8.56 3.33 -11.11
N SER A 24 7.70 3.13 -10.11
CA SER A 24 7.88 2.11 -9.07
C SER A 24 7.18 0.79 -9.38
N ARG A 25 6.35 0.71 -10.43
CA ARG A 25 5.50 -0.44 -10.77
C ARG A 25 6.27 -1.75 -10.81
N GLY A 26 7.46 -1.77 -11.41
CA GLY A 26 8.30 -2.97 -11.47
C GLY A 26 8.79 -3.44 -10.10
N GLN A 27 9.09 -2.52 -9.18
CA GLN A 27 9.51 -2.85 -7.81
C GLN A 27 8.33 -3.34 -6.97
N LEU A 28 7.17 -2.70 -7.14
CA LEU A 28 5.91 -3.09 -6.48
C LEU A 28 5.47 -4.48 -6.95
N TYR A 29 5.53 -4.76 -8.25
CA TYR A 29 5.21 -6.08 -8.81
C TYR A 29 6.13 -7.17 -8.25
N ARG A 30 7.45 -6.94 -8.19
CA ARG A 30 8.39 -7.88 -7.56
C ARG A 30 8.10 -8.10 -6.08
N CYS A 31 7.60 -7.10 -5.37
CA CYS A 31 7.13 -7.25 -3.99
C CYS A 31 5.91 -8.17 -3.92
N CYS A 32 4.89 -7.91 -4.76
CA CYS A 32 3.69 -8.77 -4.86
C CYS A 32 4.06 -10.22 -5.19
N LEU A 33 4.92 -10.44 -6.19
CA LEU A 33 5.39 -11.79 -6.56
C LEU A 33 5.99 -12.55 -5.39
N LYS A 34 6.87 -11.90 -4.62
CA LYS A 34 7.51 -12.54 -3.46
C LYS A 34 6.50 -12.92 -2.38
N ILE A 35 5.47 -12.10 -2.20
CA ILE A 35 4.47 -12.32 -1.15
C ILE A 35 3.44 -13.38 -1.62
N MET A 36 3.00 -13.32 -2.87
CA MET A 36 2.06 -14.27 -3.48
C MET A 36 2.71 -15.58 -3.95
N ASN A 37 3.75 -16.03 -3.25
CA ASN A 37 4.45 -17.29 -3.52
C ASN A 37 4.85 -17.49 -5.00
N TYR A 38 5.31 -16.42 -5.65
CA TYR A 38 5.71 -16.39 -7.06
C TYR A 38 4.62 -16.75 -8.08
N ASN A 39 3.33 -16.68 -7.71
CA ASN A 39 2.24 -16.77 -8.68
C ASN A 39 2.08 -15.43 -9.43
N PRO A 40 2.29 -15.41 -10.76
CA PRO A 40 2.18 -14.18 -11.55
C PRO A 40 0.75 -13.63 -11.60
N VAL A 41 -0.25 -14.49 -11.64
CA VAL A 41 -1.67 -14.08 -11.74
C VAL A 41 -2.10 -13.38 -10.47
N ASP A 42 -1.87 -14.01 -9.32
CA ASP A 42 -2.19 -13.44 -8.00
C ASP A 42 -1.40 -12.15 -7.75
N ALA A 43 -0.15 -12.07 -8.22
CA ALA A 43 0.67 -10.87 -8.07
C ALA A 43 0.17 -9.69 -8.90
N GLU A 44 -0.29 -9.93 -10.14
CA GLU A 44 -0.88 -8.90 -11.00
C GLU A 44 -2.22 -8.39 -10.45
N ASP A 45 -3.07 -9.30 -9.97
CA ASP A 45 -4.33 -8.94 -9.33
C ASP A 45 -4.08 -8.14 -8.04
N ALA A 46 -3.18 -8.62 -7.18
CA ALA A 46 -2.83 -7.92 -5.95
C ALA A 46 -2.23 -6.52 -6.20
N LEU A 47 -1.39 -6.38 -7.24
CA LEU A 47 -0.84 -5.08 -7.64
C LEU A 47 -1.95 -4.13 -8.11
N SER A 48 -2.89 -4.63 -8.89
CA SER A 48 -4.01 -3.85 -9.43
C SER A 48 -4.95 -3.38 -8.33
N GLN A 49 -5.32 -4.27 -7.40
CA GLN A 49 -6.14 -3.88 -6.25
C GLN A 49 -5.40 -2.92 -5.30
N ALA A 50 -4.09 -3.13 -5.09
CA ALA A 50 -3.27 -2.21 -4.31
C ALA A 50 -3.21 -0.81 -4.94
N MET A 51 -3.19 -0.71 -6.28
CA MET A 51 -3.23 0.56 -7.02
C MET A 51 -4.49 1.36 -6.68
N VAL A 52 -5.66 0.72 -6.81
CA VAL A 52 -6.95 1.36 -6.53
C VAL A 52 -7.00 1.82 -5.08
N LYS A 53 -6.57 0.97 -4.14
CA LYS A 53 -6.52 1.31 -2.71
C LYS A 53 -5.54 2.42 -2.39
N ALA A 54 -4.38 2.45 -3.06
CA ALA A 54 -3.41 3.53 -2.91
C ALA A 54 -4.00 4.85 -3.44
N TRP A 55 -4.71 4.83 -4.57
CA TRP A 55 -5.37 6.01 -5.12
C TRP A 55 -6.48 6.57 -4.23
N GLU A 56 -7.30 5.70 -3.61
CA GLU A 56 -8.29 6.13 -2.63
C GLU A 56 -7.62 6.79 -1.40
N LYS A 57 -6.53 6.20 -0.91
CA LYS A 57 -5.84 6.69 0.29
C LYS A 57 -5.05 7.98 0.05
N VAL A 58 -4.43 8.15 -1.12
CA VAL A 58 -3.67 9.37 -1.43
C VAL A 58 -4.60 10.59 -1.54
N GLN A 59 -5.82 10.42 -2.06
CA GLN A 59 -6.81 11.50 -2.10
C GLN A 59 -7.26 11.92 -0.69
N LYS A 60 -7.36 10.96 0.24
CA LYS A 60 -7.82 11.20 1.61
C LYS A 60 -6.73 11.69 2.55
N PHE A 61 -5.48 11.29 2.35
CA PHE A 61 -4.38 11.50 3.30
C PHE A 61 -3.10 12.07 2.67
N GLY A 62 -3.17 12.58 1.44
CA GLY A 62 -2.01 13.05 0.67
C GLY A 62 -1.16 14.08 1.40
N GLU A 63 -1.78 14.97 2.17
CA GLU A 63 -1.11 15.97 3.01
C GLU A 63 -0.14 15.40 4.06
N LYS A 64 -0.32 14.13 4.46
CA LYS A 64 0.52 13.48 5.49
C LYS A 64 1.65 12.65 4.88
N ILE A 65 1.72 12.57 3.56
CA ILE A 65 2.68 11.73 2.84
C ILE A 65 3.93 12.56 2.55
N THR A 66 5.01 12.27 3.27
CA THR A 66 6.31 12.94 3.08
C THR A 66 7.18 12.27 2.01
N ASN A 67 7.01 10.96 1.79
CA ASN A 67 7.72 10.20 0.76
C ASN A 67 6.77 9.25 0.04
N LEU A 68 6.30 9.68 -1.13
CA LEU A 68 5.29 8.95 -1.91
C LEU A 68 5.77 7.55 -2.34
N LYS A 69 7.02 7.42 -2.77
CA LYS A 69 7.60 6.13 -3.19
C LYS A 69 7.65 5.11 -2.05
N ALA A 70 8.16 5.51 -0.89
CA ALA A 70 8.23 4.65 0.28
C ALA A 70 6.83 4.27 0.77
N TRP A 71 5.90 5.23 0.75
CA TRP A 71 4.52 5.01 1.12
C TRP A 71 3.81 4.03 0.18
N LEU A 72 3.98 4.14 -1.14
CA LEU A 72 3.45 3.20 -2.13
C LEU A 72 3.94 1.78 -1.85
N TYR A 73 5.24 1.60 -1.62
CA TYR A 73 5.80 0.30 -1.28
C TYR A 73 5.17 -0.29 0.00
N GLN A 74 5.00 0.53 1.04
CA GLN A 74 4.37 0.10 2.29
C GLN A 74 2.90 -0.29 2.09
N VAL A 75 2.13 0.52 1.36
CA VAL A 75 0.71 0.23 1.06
C VAL A 75 0.58 -1.08 0.29
N THR A 76 1.35 -1.27 -0.79
CA THR A 76 1.30 -2.50 -1.59
C THR A 76 1.73 -3.72 -0.77
N ARG A 77 2.81 -3.62 0.01
CA ARG A 77 3.28 -4.72 0.85
C ARG A 77 2.23 -5.12 1.89
N ASN A 78 1.67 -4.14 2.60
CA ASN A 78 0.66 -4.38 3.63
C ASN A 78 -0.60 -5.00 3.02
N PHE A 79 -1.03 -4.51 1.86
CA PHE A 79 -2.15 -5.08 1.11
C PHE A 79 -1.94 -6.56 0.78
N CYS A 80 -0.76 -6.93 0.26
CA CYS A 80 -0.45 -8.33 -0.04
C CYS A 80 -0.46 -9.23 1.20
N ILE A 81 0.08 -8.74 2.33
CA ILE A 81 0.05 -9.46 3.61
C ILE A 81 -1.39 -9.66 4.08
N ASP A 82 -2.23 -8.64 3.95
CA ASP A 82 -3.64 -8.72 4.34
C ASP A 82 -4.41 -9.71 3.48
N LEU A 83 -4.13 -9.81 2.18
CA LEU A 83 -4.72 -10.83 1.30
C LEU A 83 -4.38 -12.26 1.76
N ILE A 84 -3.11 -12.54 2.08
CA ILE A 84 -2.70 -13.86 2.59
C ILE A 84 -3.37 -14.15 3.94
N ARG A 85 -3.40 -13.17 4.84
CA ARG A 85 -4.06 -13.30 6.14
C ARG A 85 -5.56 -13.55 5.98
N LYS A 86 -6.21 -12.96 4.98
CA LYS A 86 -7.62 -13.21 4.65
C LYS A 86 -7.82 -14.59 4.04
N GLY A 87 -6.99 -15.03 3.10
CA GLY A 87 -7.06 -16.39 2.53
C GLY A 87 -6.85 -17.47 3.60
N SER A 88 -5.90 -17.27 4.50
CA SER A 88 -5.67 -18.16 5.64
C SER A 88 -6.85 -18.20 6.63
N ARG A 89 -7.58 -17.09 6.82
CA ARG A 89 -8.80 -17.05 7.63
C ARG A 89 -10.04 -17.58 6.90
N ALA A 90 -10.14 -17.36 5.58
CA ALA A 90 -11.23 -17.87 4.75
C ALA A 90 -11.19 -19.40 4.64
N ALA A 91 -10.01 -20.01 4.70
CA ALA A 91 -9.84 -21.46 4.89
C ALA A 91 -10.41 -21.98 6.23
N VAL A 92 -10.69 -21.09 7.20
CA VAL A 92 -11.25 -21.39 8.52
C VAL A 92 -12.71 -20.88 8.67
N GLY A 93 -13.24 -20.10 7.73
CA GLY A 93 -14.62 -19.61 7.78
C GLY A 93 -14.85 -18.31 6.98
N ILE A 94 -15.76 -18.42 6.02
CA ILE A 94 -16.58 -17.45 5.26
C ILE A 94 -16.32 -15.92 5.45
N GLU A 95 -16.15 -15.27 4.29
CA GLU A 95 -16.39 -13.87 3.87
C GLU A 95 -16.38 -12.71 4.89
N SER A 96 -15.49 -11.74 4.64
CA SER A 96 -15.86 -10.31 4.69
C SER A 96 -14.75 -9.46 4.05
N ILE A 97 -15.10 -8.79 2.95
CA ILE A 97 -14.25 -7.79 2.30
C ILE A 97 -14.52 -6.37 2.82
N GLU A 98 -14.79 -6.21 4.11
CA GLU A 98 -14.80 -4.89 4.72
C GLU A 98 -13.52 -4.67 5.51
N TRP A 99 -12.51 -4.09 4.85
CA TRP A 99 -11.41 -3.47 5.60
C TRP A 99 -11.78 -2.02 5.86
N VAL A 100 -12.48 -1.81 6.97
CA VAL A 100 -12.62 -0.50 7.60
C VAL A 100 -11.23 -0.07 8.08
N GLY A 101 -10.86 1.16 7.71
CA GLY A 101 -9.52 1.68 7.89
C GLY A 101 -9.02 1.56 9.32
N ASN A 102 -8.02 0.70 9.53
CA ASN A 102 -7.17 0.83 10.71
C ASN A 102 -5.96 1.69 10.35
N THR A 103 -6.02 2.93 10.82
CA THR A 103 -4.92 3.88 10.93
C THR A 103 -3.72 3.25 11.64
N SER A 104 -2.54 3.43 11.02
CA SER A 104 -1.22 3.48 11.65
C SER A 104 -0.91 2.47 12.76
N VAL A 105 -0.12 1.46 12.42
CA VAL A 105 1.18 1.33 13.07
C VAL A 105 2.22 1.08 11.99
N ASN A 106 3.23 1.93 11.97
CA ASN A 106 4.47 1.69 11.27
C ASN A 106 5.30 0.81 12.20
N PRO A 107 5.41 -0.52 12.00
CA PRO A 107 6.56 -1.20 12.55
C PRO A 107 7.70 -0.79 11.63
N THR A 108 8.39 0.29 12.01
CA THR A 108 9.83 0.34 11.79
C THR A 108 10.30 -1.06 12.14
N VAL A 109 10.73 -1.82 11.12
CA VAL A 109 11.35 -3.11 11.35
C VAL A 109 12.59 -2.78 12.17
N GLN A 110 12.44 -2.87 13.49
CA GLN A 110 13.53 -3.21 14.37
C GLN A 110 14.05 -4.52 13.79
N ARG A 111 15.07 -4.41 12.93
CA ARG A 111 16.03 -5.48 12.75
C ARG A 111 16.66 -5.65 14.13
N GLN A 112 16.04 -6.49 14.95
CA GLN A 112 16.75 -7.16 16.02
C GLN A 112 17.86 -7.94 15.30
N ARG A 113 19.08 -7.40 15.39
CA ARG A 113 20.30 -8.20 15.35
C ARG A 113 20.09 -9.33 16.34
N TYR A 114 19.94 -10.55 15.84
CA TYR A 114 20.33 -11.70 16.65
C TYR A 114 21.83 -11.84 16.47
N VAL A 115 22.49 -11.56 17.60
CA VAL A 115 23.84 -11.92 18.08
C VAL A 115 24.87 -12.28 17.02
#